data_AF-A0A1I6FLZ0-F1
#
_entry.id   AF-A0A1I6FLZ0-F1
#
_cell.length_a   1.000
_cell.length_b   1.000
_cell.length_c   1.000
_cell.angle_alpha   90.00
_cell.angle_beta   90.00
_cell.angle_gamma   90.00
#
_symmetry.space_group_name_H-M   'P 1'
#
loop_
_entity.id
_entity.type
_entity.pdbx_description
1 polymer ?
#
loop_
_entity_poly.entity_id
_entity_poly.type
_entity_poly.pdbx_seq_one_letter_code
_entity_poly.pdbx_strand_id
1 'polypeptide(L)' 'MTDDDPPAVEPVRDDATVELVRDAIGVARGEVPAERFSAKYGTGGGPDTDGNGE' A
#
# COMPACT_ATOMS: atom_id res chain seq x y z
N MET A 1 -30.45 -21.89 -18.58
CA MET A 1 -29.49 -20.85 -18.14
C MET A 1 -28.80 -21.43 -16.94
N THR A 2 -27.53 -21.81 -17.09
CA THR A 2 -26.70 -22.17 -15.94
C THR A 2 -26.01 -20.87 -15.56
N ASP A 3 -26.43 -20.29 -14.45
CA ASP A 3 -25.71 -19.19 -13.81
C ASP A 3 -24.39 -19.77 -13.28
N ASP A 4 -23.41 -19.81 -14.16
CA ASP A 4 -22.01 -20.11 -13.87
C ASP A 4 -21.42 -18.85 -13.23
N ASP A 5 -21.76 -18.62 -11.96
CA ASP A 5 -21.15 -17.54 -11.18
C ASP A 5 -19.70 -17.94 -10.91
N PRO A 6 -18.71 -17.17 -11.42
CA PRO A 6 -17.31 -17.52 -11.25
C PRO A 6 -16.99 -17.56 -9.75
N PRO A 7 -16.18 -18.55 -9.30
CA PRO A 7 -15.88 -18.69 -7.88
C PRO A 7 -15.28 -17.38 -7.35
N ALA A 8 -15.84 -16.87 -6.25
CA ALA A 8 -15.36 -15.65 -5.61
C ALA A 8 -13.87 -15.81 -5.28
N VAL A 9 -13.04 -14.94 -5.84
CA VAL A 9 -11.61 -14.89 -5.53
C VAL A 9 -11.47 -14.40 -4.09
N GLU A 10 -10.87 -15.22 -3.24
CA GLU A 10 -10.58 -14.79 -1.88
C GLU A 10 -9.55 -13.65 -1.92
N PRO A 11 -9.80 -12.53 -1.21
CA PRO A 11 -8.87 -11.43 -1.19
C PRO A 11 -7.53 -11.89 -0.62
N VAL A 12 -6.48 -11.79 -1.43
CA VAL A 12 -5.12 -12.10 -1.00
C VAL A 12 -4.73 -11.08 0.07
N ARG A 13 -4.43 -11.58 1.26
CA ARG A 13 -3.94 -10.75 2.35
C ARG A 13 -2.45 -10.54 2.16
N ASP A 14 -2.09 -9.31 1.81
CA ASP A 14 -0.71 -8.85 1.77
C ASP A 14 -0.34 -8.17 3.09
N ASP A 15 0.55 -8.78 3.85
CA ASP A 15 0.92 -8.28 5.18
C ASP A 15 1.60 -6.90 5.11
N ALA A 16 2.34 -6.60 4.03
CA ALA A 16 2.98 -5.30 3.85
C ALA A 16 1.96 -4.18 3.63
N THR A 17 0.91 -4.44 2.86
CA THR A 17 -0.21 -3.52 2.64
C THR A 17 -1.01 -3.31 3.92
N VAL A 18 -1.24 -4.38 4.70
CA VAL A 18 -1.89 -4.27 6.01
C VAL A 18 -1.08 -3.40 6.97
N GLU A 19 0.24 -3.57 6.98
CA GLU A 19 1.15 -2.76 7.77
C GLU A 19 1.10 -1.27 7.36
N LEU A 20 1.16 -0.98 6.06
CA LEU A 20 1.05 0.37 5.51
C LEU A 20 -0.24 1.06 5.94
N VAL A 21 -1.38 0.37 5.81
CA VAL A 21 -2.69 0.93 6.19
C VAL A 21 -2.75 1.19 7.70
N ARG A 22 -2.21 0.29 8.50
CA ARG A 22 -2.18 0.44 9.96
C ARG A 22 -1.37 1.68 10.37
N ASP A 23 -0.20 1.85 9.79
CA ASP A 23 0.67 3.00 10.09
C ASP A 23 0.04 4.31 9.59
N ALA A 24 -0.64 4.29 8.43
CA ALA A 24 -1.36 5.46 7.90
C ALA A 24 -2.51 5.91 8.81
N ILE A 25 -3.24 4.94 9.39
CA ILE A 25 -4.27 5.22 10.41
C ILE A 25 -3.62 5.83 11.65
N GLY A 26 -2.46 5.34 12.06
CA GLY A 26 -1.68 5.91 13.16
C GLY A 26 -1.31 7.37 12.91
N VAL A 27 -0.93 7.73 11.67
CA VAL A 27 -0.68 9.12 11.29
C VAL A 27 -1.94 9.96 11.39
N ALA A 28 -3.08 9.48 10.87
CA ALA A 28 -4.35 10.20 10.92
C ALA A 28 -4.85 10.47 12.36
N ARG A 29 -4.47 9.61 13.31
CA ARG A 29 -4.76 9.77 14.74
C ARG A 29 -3.76 10.64 15.49
N GLY A 30 -2.63 11.00 14.86
CA GLY A 30 -1.52 11.69 15.51
C GLY A 30 -0.66 10.77 16.40
N GLU A 31 -0.83 9.45 16.30
CA GLU A 31 -0.06 8.44 17.05
C GLU A 31 1.30 8.18 16.39
N VAL A 32 1.40 8.34 15.07
CA VAL A 32 2.61 8.15 14.27
C VAL A 32 3.00 9.48 13.62
N PRO A 33 4.25 9.97 13.79
CA PRO A 33 4.73 11.15 13.08
C PRO A 33 4.75 10.94 11.57
N ALA A 34 4.27 11.94 10.82
CA ALA A 34 4.21 11.89 9.36
C ALA A 34 5.59 11.70 8.72
N GLU A 35 6.64 12.23 9.35
CA GLU A 35 8.04 12.07 8.91
C GLU A 35 8.50 10.62 9.03
N ARG A 36 8.09 9.91 10.09
CA ARG A 36 8.40 8.48 10.26
C ARG A 36 7.67 7.63 9.24
N PHE A 37 6.39 7.92 9.00
CA PHE A 37 5.61 7.25 7.97
C PHE A 37 6.23 7.47 6.58
N SER A 38 6.58 8.71 6.26
CA SER A 38 7.20 9.07 4.99
C SER A 38 8.61 8.50 4.83
N ALA A 39 9.39 8.34 5.91
CA ALA A 39 10.68 7.66 5.81
C ALA A 39 10.54 6.16 5.50
N LYS A 40 9.43 5.54 5.92
CA LYS A 40 9.17 4.11 5.75
C LYS A 40 8.51 3.78 4.41
N TYR A 41 7.59 4.63 3.95
CA TYR A 41 6.77 4.39 2.77
C TYR A 41 6.86 5.49 1.71
N GLY A 42 7.36 6.67 2.09
CA GLY A 42 7.53 7.78 1.18
C GLY A 42 8.68 7.52 0.22
N THR A 43 8.43 7.82 -1.04
CA THR A 43 9.27 7.53 -2.20
C THR A 43 10.53 8.40 -2.22
N GLY A 44 11.38 8.30 -1.21
CA GLY A 44 12.71 8.92 -1.15
C GLY A 44 13.77 8.21 -2.01
N GLY A 45 13.37 7.60 -3.12
CA GLY A 45 14.19 6.74 -3.97
C GLY A 45 13.62 5.33 -4.06
N GLY A 46 12.55 5.16 -4.84
CA GLY A 46 12.33 3.86 -5.46
C GLY A 46 13.48 3.57 -6.44
N PRO A 47 13.84 2.30 -6.70
CA PRO A 47 14.86 1.94 -7.68
C PRO A 47 14.58 2.37 -9.13
N ASP A 48 13.51 3.10 -9.42
CA ASP A 48 13.23 3.69 -10.74
C ASP A 48 13.83 5.10 -10.88
N THR A 49 15.15 5.17 -10.75
CA THR A 49 15.91 6.13 -11.58
C THR A 49 16.01 5.52 -12.97
N ASP A 50 15.02 5.76 -13.82
CA ASP A 50 15.20 5.87 -15.28
C ASP A 50 13.91 6.39 -15.93
N GLY A 51 13.52 7.61 -15.57
CA GLY A 51 12.62 8.41 -16.38
C GLY A 51 13.40 9.06 -17.51
N ASN A 52 13.70 8.31 -18.56
CA ASN A 52 14.09 8.84 -19.86
C ASN A 52 12.95 9.75 -20.36
N GLY A 53 13.08 11.05 -20.09
CA GLY A 53 12.22 12.09 -20.66
C GLY A 53 12.60 12.31 -22.11
N GLU A 54 11.78 11.75 -23.00
CA GLU A 54 11.74 12.09 -24.43
C GLU A 54 11.02 13.44 -24.65
#